data_AF-D8R3E6-F1
#
_entry.id   AF-D8R3E6-F1
#
_cell.length_a   1.000
_cell.length_b   1.000
_cell.length_c   1.000
_cell.angle_alpha   90.00
_cell.angle_beta   90.00
_cell.angle_gamma   90.00
#
_symmetry.space_group_name_H-M   'P 1'
#
loop_
_entity.id
_entity.type
_entity.pdbx_description
1 polymer ?
#
loop_
_entity_poly.entity_id
_entity_poly.type
_entity_poly.pdbx_seq_one_letter_code
_entity_poly.pdbx_strand_id
1 'polypeptide(L)'
;MLAEGIRLCFSRWTALQLAVENEWGGRNSVQKSQQLVEDVVSFLTQTKGTLYIDDLEALLEDAMSESFNTDLEDGSHEEVAEIVMFLNEECGVGNFERVKSMALSANPSSGAQKKSICKDTEESHDDESEEVAELSSTSNLEKEPASIPETMDIDKSNETEAAEDDWTVVQSRRSRRGGKRPA
;
A
#
# COMPACT_ATOMS: atom_id res chain seq x y z
N MET A 1 -4.30 -16.05 21.99
CA MET A 1 -3.73 -16.93 20.94
C MET A 1 -4.34 -16.56 19.58
N LEU A 2 -5.65 -16.68 19.41
CA LEU A 2 -6.35 -16.30 18.17
C LEU A 2 -6.06 -14.86 17.73
N ALA A 3 -6.26 -13.88 18.63
CA ALA A 3 -5.98 -12.46 18.34
C ALA A 3 -4.52 -12.21 17.89
N GLU A 4 -3.55 -12.95 18.44
CA GLU A 4 -2.15 -12.82 18.05
C GLU A 4 -1.91 -13.42 16.66
N GLY A 5 -2.57 -14.54 16.32
CA GLY A 5 -2.54 -15.12 14.98
C GLY A 5 -3.13 -14.18 13.93
N ILE A 6 -4.27 -13.54 14.24
CA ILE A 6 -4.92 -12.56 13.36
C ILE A 6 -4.04 -11.32 13.18
N ARG A 7 -3.46 -10.80 14.26
CA ARG A 7 -2.51 -9.68 14.21
C ARG A 7 -1.30 -9.98 13.32
N LEU A 8 -0.76 -11.21 13.41
CA LEU A 8 0.33 -11.66 12.54
C LEU A 8 -0.11 -11.82 11.08
N CYS A 9 -1.32 -12.31 10.84
CA CYS A 9 -1.89 -12.40 9.49
C CYS A 9 -2.01 -11.01 8.85
N PHE A 10 -2.59 -10.06 9.58
CA PHE A 10 -2.76 -8.68 9.13
C PHE A 10 -1.42 -7.94 8.96
N SER A 11 -0.41 -8.23 9.78
CA SER A 11 0.93 -7.70 9.58
C SER A 11 1.64 -8.20 8.32
N ARG A 12 1.10 -9.23 7.64
CA ARG A 12 1.61 -9.74 6.37
C ARG A 12 0.75 -9.38 5.19
N TRP A 13 -0.48 -8.94 5.44
CA TRP A 13 -1.35 -8.48 4.39
C TRP A 13 -0.81 -7.17 3.83
N THR A 14 -0.33 -7.23 2.59
CA THR A 14 0.37 -6.12 1.93
C THR A 14 -0.54 -4.92 1.74
N ALA A 15 -1.80 -5.13 1.37
CA ALA A 15 -2.78 -4.06 1.21
C ALA A 15 -2.95 -3.25 2.51
N LEU A 16 -3.14 -3.92 3.64
CA LEU A 16 -3.27 -3.27 4.94
C LEU A 16 -1.97 -2.59 5.40
N GLN A 17 -0.82 -3.20 5.17
CA GLN A 17 0.47 -2.57 5.49
C GLN A 17 0.68 -1.28 4.70
N LEU A 18 0.44 -1.32 3.38
CA LEU A 18 0.54 -0.13 2.53
C LEU A 18 -0.46 0.94 2.95
N ALA A 19 -1.69 0.55 3.30
CA ALA A 19 -2.71 1.47 3.79
C ALA A 19 -2.30 2.19 5.08
N VAL A 20 -1.65 1.48 6.00
CA VAL A 20 -1.14 2.05 7.25
C VAL A 20 0.09 2.93 7.00
N GLU A 21 1.05 2.46 6.20
CA GLU A 21 2.30 3.19 5.89
C GLU A 21 2.04 4.49 5.14
N ASN A 22 1.08 4.49 4.23
CA ASN A 22 0.72 5.67 3.44
C ASN A 22 -0.40 6.51 4.09
N GLU A 23 -0.80 6.18 5.31
CA GLU A 23 -1.88 6.86 6.04
C GLU A 23 -3.18 6.99 5.22
N TRP A 24 -3.54 5.98 4.42
CA TRP A 24 -4.76 6.01 3.60
C TRP A 24 -6.05 6.12 4.44
N GLY A 25 -6.01 5.65 5.70
CA GLY A 25 -7.05 5.87 6.70
C GLY A 25 -6.88 7.14 7.56
N GLY A 26 -5.93 8.02 7.21
CA GLY A 26 -5.54 9.21 7.95
C GLY A 26 -4.56 8.95 9.10
N ARG A 27 -4.33 9.94 9.97
CA ARG A 27 -3.35 9.89 11.07
C ARG A 27 -3.57 8.75 12.07
N ASN A 28 -4.79 8.21 12.11
CA ASN A 28 -5.17 7.12 13.00
C ASN A 28 -5.15 5.75 12.30
N SER A 29 -4.50 5.62 11.13
CA SER A 29 -4.47 4.36 10.36
C SER A 29 -3.94 3.19 11.18
N VAL A 30 -2.91 3.41 12.00
CA VAL A 30 -2.38 2.38 12.93
C VAL A 30 -3.45 1.93 13.93
N GLN A 31 -4.20 2.88 14.50
CA GLN A 31 -5.25 2.56 15.47
C GLN A 31 -6.44 1.85 14.80
N LYS A 32 -6.80 2.24 13.58
CA LYS A 32 -7.80 1.55 12.76
C LYS A 32 -7.39 0.11 12.44
N SER A 33 -6.11 -0.13 12.16
CA SER A 33 -5.60 -1.49 11.93
C SER A 33 -5.72 -2.36 13.18
N GLN A 34 -5.46 -1.79 14.37
CA GLN A 34 -5.68 -2.49 15.64
C GLN A 34 -7.16 -2.77 15.89
N GLN A 35 -8.03 -1.79 15.59
CA GLN A 35 -9.48 -1.96 15.71
C GLN A 35 -9.98 -3.09 14.80
N LEU A 36 -9.49 -3.17 13.56
CA LEU A 36 -9.86 -4.26 12.63
C LEU A 36 -9.51 -5.65 13.20
N VAL A 37 -8.38 -5.79 13.90
CA VAL A 37 -8.05 -7.05 14.59
C VAL A 37 -9.09 -7.36 15.67
N GLU A 38 -9.49 -6.37 16.46
CA GLU A 38 -10.50 -6.55 17.51
C GLU A 38 -11.88 -6.89 16.93
N ASP A 39 -12.27 -6.24 15.85
CA ASP A 39 -13.55 -6.45 15.17
C ASP A 39 -13.64 -7.87 14.62
N VAL A 40 -12.58 -8.36 13.99
CA VAL A 40 -12.51 -9.73 13.46
C VAL A 40 -12.48 -10.76 14.59
N VAL A 41 -11.74 -10.51 15.67
CA VAL A 41 -11.77 -11.38 16.87
C VAL A 41 -13.17 -11.41 17.49
N SER A 42 -13.84 -10.26 17.56
CA SER A 42 -15.21 -10.15 18.07
C SER A 42 -16.18 -10.92 17.18
N PHE A 43 -16.07 -10.78 15.86
CA PHE A 43 -16.87 -11.52 14.88
C PHE A 43 -16.75 -13.03 15.07
N LEU A 44 -15.52 -13.55 15.20
CA LEU A 44 -15.26 -14.98 15.37
C LEU A 44 -15.75 -15.52 16.73
N THR A 45 -15.73 -14.70 17.79
CA THR A 45 -16.08 -15.14 19.15
C THR A 45 -17.54 -14.92 19.53
N GLN A 46 -18.20 -13.92 18.96
CA GLN A 46 -19.60 -13.61 19.23
C GLN A 46 -20.57 -14.41 18.35
N THR A 47 -20.13 -14.88 17.19
CA THR A 47 -20.95 -15.72 16.31
C THR A 47 -21.16 -17.09 16.94
N LYS A 48 -22.35 -17.33 17.50
CA LYS A 48 -22.74 -18.61 18.14
C LYS A 48 -23.21 -19.68 17.13
N GLY A 49 -23.04 -19.43 15.84
CA GLY A 49 -23.51 -20.28 14.74
C GLY A 49 -22.40 -20.67 13.78
N THR A 50 -22.78 -21.15 12.60
CA THR A 50 -21.85 -21.38 11.49
C THR A 50 -21.21 -20.07 11.08
N LEU A 51 -19.89 -19.99 11.13
CA LEU A 51 -19.13 -18.90 10.55
C LEU A 51 -19.04 -19.13 9.04
N TYR A 52 -19.52 -18.16 8.26
CA TYR A 52 -19.37 -18.17 6.81
C TYR A 52 -18.16 -17.31 6.42
N ILE A 53 -17.41 -17.77 5.43
CA ILE A 53 -16.24 -17.05 4.93
C ILE A 53 -16.66 -15.76 4.24
N ASP A 54 -17.74 -15.80 3.45
CA ASP A 54 -18.32 -14.64 2.75
C ASP A 54 -18.60 -13.45 3.70
N ASP A 55 -19.07 -13.73 4.93
CA ASP A 55 -19.35 -12.69 5.94
C ASP A 55 -18.04 -12.05 6.45
N LEU A 56 -16.97 -12.83 6.56
CA LEU A 56 -15.65 -12.33 6.96
C LEU A 56 -14.98 -11.57 5.81
N GLU A 57 -15.13 -12.03 4.58
CA GLU A 57 -14.65 -11.34 3.38
C GLU A 57 -15.28 -9.96 3.27
N ALA A 58 -16.61 -9.88 3.37
CA ALA A 58 -17.33 -8.61 3.37
C ALA A 58 -16.86 -7.69 4.52
N LEU A 59 -16.64 -8.23 5.72
CA LEU A 59 -16.09 -7.44 6.85
C LEU A 59 -14.71 -6.85 6.53
N LEU A 60 -13.83 -7.62 5.88
CA LEU A 60 -12.48 -7.17 5.52
C LEU A 60 -12.51 -6.15 4.37
N GLU A 61 -13.37 -6.35 3.37
CA GLU A 61 -13.60 -5.43 2.27
C GLU A 61 -14.15 -4.09 2.77
N ASP A 62 -15.23 -4.13 3.57
CA ASP A 62 -15.84 -2.95 4.19
C ASP A 62 -14.81 -2.21 5.06
N ALA A 63 -14.01 -2.92 5.84
CA ALA A 63 -12.96 -2.28 6.64
C ALA A 63 -11.92 -1.58 5.77
N MET A 64 -11.47 -2.18 4.67
CA MET A 64 -10.49 -1.58 3.78
C MET A 64 -11.07 -0.39 3.00
N SER A 65 -12.31 -0.49 2.53
CA SER A 65 -12.98 0.61 1.84
C SER A 65 -13.35 1.76 2.79
N GLU A 66 -14.00 1.49 3.93
CA GLU A 66 -14.48 2.53 4.84
C GLU A 66 -13.37 3.11 5.73
N SER A 67 -12.49 2.27 6.29
CA SER A 67 -11.46 2.74 7.23
C SER A 67 -10.20 3.22 6.53
N PHE A 68 -9.84 2.62 5.40
CA PHE A 68 -8.59 2.88 4.69
C PHE A 68 -8.79 3.46 3.29
N ASN A 69 -10.02 3.70 2.82
CA ASN A 69 -10.31 4.25 1.50
C ASN A 69 -9.55 3.49 0.38
N THR A 70 -9.54 2.16 0.49
CA THR A 70 -8.82 1.24 -0.39
C THR A 70 -9.78 0.19 -0.91
N ASP A 71 -9.88 0.09 -2.24
CA ASP A 71 -10.64 -0.97 -2.89
C ASP A 71 -9.69 -2.13 -3.21
N LEU A 72 -10.16 -3.36 -2.97
CA LEU A 72 -9.36 -4.57 -3.11
C LEU A 72 -9.77 -5.35 -4.36
N GLU A 73 -9.12 -5.06 -5.48
CA GLU A 73 -9.37 -5.78 -6.75
C GLU A 73 -8.50 -7.03 -6.93
N ASP A 74 -7.55 -7.26 -6.01
CA ASP A 74 -6.56 -8.34 -6.11
C ASP A 74 -7.01 -9.66 -5.46
N GLY A 75 -8.20 -9.70 -4.84
CA GLY A 75 -8.71 -10.87 -4.12
C GLY A 75 -7.97 -11.17 -2.81
N SER A 76 -7.09 -10.27 -2.33
CA SER A 76 -6.29 -10.54 -1.14
C SER A 76 -7.12 -10.62 0.16
N HIS A 77 -8.31 -10.02 0.20
CA HIS A 77 -9.25 -10.16 1.32
C HIS A 77 -9.81 -11.58 1.43
N GLU A 78 -10.10 -12.24 0.31
CA GLU A 78 -10.56 -13.64 0.25
C GLU A 78 -9.49 -14.58 0.85
N GLU A 79 -8.24 -14.44 0.38
CA GLU A 79 -7.12 -15.24 0.89
C GLU A 79 -6.88 -15.02 2.39
N VAL A 80 -6.96 -13.77 2.85
CA VAL A 80 -6.79 -13.44 4.28
C VAL A 80 -7.96 -13.99 5.11
N ALA A 81 -9.20 -13.93 4.62
CA ALA A 81 -10.36 -14.51 5.27
C ALA A 81 -10.21 -16.03 5.45
N GLU A 82 -9.76 -16.75 4.42
CA GLU A 82 -9.48 -18.19 4.49
C GLU A 82 -8.45 -18.52 5.58
N ILE A 83 -7.34 -17.77 5.60
CA ILE A 83 -6.28 -17.96 6.60
C ILE A 83 -6.82 -17.72 8.01
N VAL A 84 -7.60 -16.66 8.21
CA VAL A 84 -8.19 -16.33 9.52
C VAL A 84 -9.19 -17.41 9.97
N MET A 85 -10.03 -17.92 9.07
CA MET A 85 -10.94 -19.02 9.38
C MET A 85 -10.20 -20.28 9.80
N PHE A 86 -9.14 -20.65 9.06
CA PHE A 86 -8.30 -21.80 9.41
C PHE A 86 -7.63 -21.62 10.78
N LEU A 87 -7.12 -20.42 11.08
CA LEU A 87 -6.55 -20.11 12.38
C LEU A 87 -7.56 -20.21 13.52
N ASN A 88 -8.82 -19.82 13.29
CA ASN A 88 -9.89 -19.96 14.26
C ASN A 88 -10.18 -21.43 14.57
N GLU A 89 -10.25 -22.29 13.55
CA GLU A 89 -10.47 -23.72 13.71
C GLU A 89 -9.30 -24.40 14.45
N GLU A 90 -8.05 -24.13 14.04
CA GLU A 90 -6.85 -24.65 14.71
C GLU A 90 -6.77 -24.21 16.18
N CYS A 91 -7.08 -22.93 16.46
CA CYS A 91 -7.12 -22.40 17.82
C CYS A 91 -8.24 -23.05 18.66
N GLY A 92 -9.36 -23.43 18.04
CA GLY A 92 -10.45 -24.17 18.69
C GLY A 92 -10.06 -25.59 19.08
N VAL A 93 -9.23 -26.26 18.28
CA VAL A 93 -8.68 -27.60 18.55
C VAL A 93 -7.48 -27.55 19.52
N GLY A 94 -6.91 -26.36 19.73
CA GLY A 94 -5.72 -26.16 20.58
C GLY A 94 -4.40 -26.41 19.85
N ASN A 95 -4.40 -26.44 18.51
CA ASN A 95 -3.19 -26.50 17.70
C ASN A 95 -2.72 -25.06 17.40
N PHE A 96 -1.54 -24.71 17.90
CA PHE A 96 -0.98 -23.36 17.75
C PHE A 96 0.32 -23.36 16.94
N GLU A 97 0.65 -24.47 16.28
CA GLU A 97 1.91 -24.60 15.53
C GLU A 97 2.01 -23.57 14.41
N ARG A 98 0.92 -23.33 13.67
CA ARG A 98 0.90 -22.34 12.58
C ARG A 98 1.10 -20.92 13.10
N VAL A 99 0.35 -20.49 14.11
CA VAL A 99 0.53 -19.18 14.77
C VAL A 99 1.96 -19.02 15.28
N LYS A 100 2.52 -20.06 15.89
CA LYS A 100 3.90 -20.05 16.39
C LYS A 100 4.92 -19.97 15.26
N SER A 101 4.71 -20.70 14.16
CA SER A 101 5.56 -20.63 12.97
C SER A 101 5.50 -19.24 12.34
N MET A 102 4.32 -18.63 12.26
CA MET A 102 4.16 -17.25 11.79
C MET A 102 4.88 -16.27 12.71
N ALA A 103 4.77 -16.41 14.03
CA ALA A 103 5.47 -15.56 14.98
C ALA A 103 7.00 -15.72 14.91
N LEU A 104 7.48 -16.94 14.68
CA LEU A 104 8.91 -17.23 14.53
C LEU A 104 9.49 -16.62 13.25
N SER A 105 8.78 -16.67 12.12
CA SER A 105 9.24 -16.04 10.88
C SER A 105 8.99 -14.53 10.83
N ALA A 106 8.11 -13.99 11.68
CA ALA A 106 7.93 -12.55 11.87
C ALA A 106 9.05 -11.90 12.70
N ASN A 107 9.83 -12.70 13.43
CA ASN A 107 11.06 -12.27 14.08
C ASN A 107 12.27 -12.56 13.16
N PRO A 108 12.72 -11.60 12.33
CA PRO A 108 14.12 -11.62 11.94
C PRO A 108 14.92 -11.43 13.24
N SER A 109 15.66 -12.47 13.63
CA SER A 109 16.59 -12.46 14.76
C SER A 109 17.12 -11.06 15.09
N SER A 110 16.91 -10.63 16.34
CA SER A 110 17.59 -9.53 17.02
C SER A 110 18.95 -9.19 16.39
N GLY A 111 19.04 -8.03 15.73
CA GLY A 111 20.26 -7.66 15.01
C GLY A 111 20.23 -6.32 14.30
N ALA A 112 19.76 -5.24 14.94
CA ALA A 112 20.29 -3.87 14.76
C ALA A 112 19.43 -2.89 15.58
N GLN A 113 19.97 -2.46 16.70
CA GLN A 113 19.46 -1.31 17.42
C GLN A 113 19.64 -0.05 16.55
N LYS A 114 18.57 0.71 16.34
CA LYS A 114 18.67 2.17 16.23
C LYS A 114 17.69 2.77 17.23
N LYS A 115 18.21 2.92 18.45
CA LYS A 115 17.57 3.53 19.60
C LYS A 115 17.54 5.03 19.37
N SER A 116 16.46 5.55 18.78
CA SER A 116 16.21 6.99 18.75
C SER A 116 15.79 7.43 20.15
N ILE A 117 16.76 7.90 20.92
CA ILE A 117 16.56 8.59 22.18
C ILE A 117 17.02 10.04 21.99
N CYS A 118 16.08 10.97 21.89
CA CYS A 118 16.38 12.38 22.08
C CYS A 118 15.47 12.83 23.23
N LYS A 119 16.09 12.86 24.41
CA LYS A 119 15.53 13.39 25.64
C LYS A 119 15.79 14.89 25.63
N ASP A 120 14.72 15.67 25.65
CA ASP A 120 14.72 17.09 26.02
C ASP A 120 15.44 17.27 27.36
N THR A 121 16.57 17.98 27.39
CA THR A 121 17.02 18.80 28.52
C THR A 121 18.11 19.77 28.05
N GLU A 122 17.86 21.05 28.29
CA GLU A 122 18.69 22.21 28.01
C GLU A 122 20.10 22.17 28.64
N GLU A 123 21.00 22.95 28.02
CA GLU A 123 22.21 23.63 28.54
C GLU A 123 23.61 23.03 28.26
N SER A 124 24.38 23.82 27.49
CA SER A 124 25.81 24.17 27.67
C SER A 124 26.88 23.50 26.79
N HIS A 125 27.44 24.36 25.90
CA HIS A 125 28.88 24.61 25.67
C HIS A 125 29.73 23.61 24.84
N ASP A 126 30.05 24.05 23.61
CA ASP A 126 31.39 24.25 23.01
C ASP A 126 32.39 23.07 22.93
N ASP A 127 32.71 22.64 21.70
CA ASP A 127 34.06 22.79 21.14
C ASP A 127 34.05 22.44 19.63
N GLU A 128 34.81 23.23 18.87
CA GLU A 128 34.90 23.26 17.43
C GLU A 128 35.75 22.13 16.83
N SER A 129 35.52 21.77 15.57
CA SER A 129 36.59 21.56 14.59
C SER A 129 36.02 21.42 13.19
N GLU A 130 36.45 22.33 12.32
CA GLU A 130 36.18 22.34 10.89
C GLU A 130 37.16 21.44 10.13
N GLU A 131 36.70 20.81 9.04
CA GLU A 131 37.55 20.69 7.85
C GLU A 131 36.72 20.47 6.57
N VAL A 132 36.91 21.44 5.68
CA VAL A 132 36.37 21.56 4.33
C VAL A 132 37.18 20.71 3.35
N ALA A 133 36.51 19.99 2.46
CA ALA A 133 37.11 19.50 1.23
C ALA A 133 36.06 19.56 0.12
N GLU A 134 36.42 20.30 -0.93
CA GLU A 134 35.56 20.79 -1.98
C GLU A 134 35.27 19.81 -3.14
N LEU A 135 34.11 20.08 -3.74
CA LEU A 135 33.72 20.11 -5.15
C LEU A 135 34.12 19.00 -6.14
N SER A 136 33.04 18.54 -6.79
CA SER A 136 32.85 18.31 -8.22
C SER A 136 33.59 17.15 -8.90
N SER A 137 32.81 16.17 -9.35
CA SER A 137 33.07 15.49 -10.62
C SER A 137 31.77 15.07 -11.27
N THR A 138 31.44 15.79 -12.34
CA THR A 138 30.46 15.48 -13.37
C THR A 138 31.02 14.46 -14.36
N SER A 139 30.34 13.36 -14.64
CA SER A 139 30.32 12.62 -15.93
C SER A 139 29.52 11.32 -15.75
N ASN A 140 28.30 11.21 -16.27
CA ASN A 140 27.93 10.82 -17.65
C ASN A 140 28.25 9.34 -17.97
N LEU A 141 27.22 8.47 -17.94
CA LEU A 141 27.16 7.27 -18.77
C LEU A 141 25.69 6.80 -18.90
N GLU A 142 24.89 7.53 -19.68
CA GLU A 142 23.67 6.96 -20.26
C GLU A 142 24.08 5.87 -21.26
N LYS A 143 23.60 4.65 -21.01
CA LYS A 143 23.77 3.50 -21.89
C LYS A 143 22.43 3.25 -22.58
N GLU A 144 22.31 3.81 -23.79
CA GLU A 144 21.31 3.46 -24.79
C GLU A 144 21.28 1.95 -25.05
N PRO A 145 20.09 1.32 -25.14
CA PRO A 145 19.93 0.06 -25.84
C PRO A 145 19.43 0.25 -27.29
N ALA A 146 20.28 -0.24 -28.21
CA ALA A 146 19.95 -0.97 -29.44
C ALA A 146 18.97 -0.36 -30.47
N SER A 147 19.55 0.07 -31.59
CA SER A 147 19.00 -0.03 -32.96
C SER A 147 18.87 -1.52 -33.37
N ILE A 148 18.08 -2.03 -34.34
CA ILE A 148 17.48 -1.59 -35.63
C ILE A 148 16.45 -2.70 -36.05
N PRO A 149 15.91 -2.76 -37.29
CA PRO A 149 14.90 -1.97 -38.05
C PRO A 149 13.58 -2.79 -38.17
N GLU A 150 12.47 -2.38 -38.80
CA GLU A 150 12.25 -2.45 -40.25
C GLU A 150 10.86 -1.92 -40.61
N THR A 151 10.83 -1.28 -41.78
CA THR A 151 9.72 -0.65 -42.48
C THR A 151 8.71 -1.67 -42.98
N MET A 152 7.41 -1.44 -42.74
CA MET A 152 6.34 -2.02 -43.56
C MET A 152 5.31 -0.95 -43.91
N ASP A 153 5.46 -0.35 -45.09
CA ASP A 153 4.40 0.28 -45.85
C ASP A 153 3.36 -0.79 -46.24
N ILE A 154 2.11 -0.65 -45.80
CA ILE A 154 0.94 -1.27 -46.47
C ILE A 154 -0.21 -0.25 -46.44
N ASP A 155 -0.50 0.25 -47.63
CA ASP A 155 -1.69 0.98 -48.02
C ASP A 155 -2.82 -0.03 -48.29
N LYS A 156 -3.92 0.01 -47.53
CA LYS A 156 -5.28 -0.14 -48.08
C LYS A 156 -6.37 0.10 -47.04
N SER A 157 -7.29 0.96 -47.43
CA SER A 157 -8.64 1.21 -46.93
C SER A 157 -9.38 -0.02 -46.39
N ASN A 158 -10.00 0.09 -45.21
CA ASN A 158 -11.43 -0.20 -45.11
C ASN A 158 -12.07 0.52 -43.92
N GLU A 159 -13.19 1.15 -44.22
CA GLU A 159 -14.14 1.83 -43.36
C GLU A 159 -15.08 0.79 -42.74
N THR A 160 -15.17 0.75 -41.41
CA THR A 160 -16.38 0.27 -40.72
C THR A 160 -16.45 0.90 -39.33
N GLU A 161 -17.56 1.60 -39.14
CA GLU A 161 -18.10 2.17 -37.92
C GLU A 161 -18.16 1.14 -36.78
N ALA A 162 -17.86 1.57 -35.56
CA ALA A 162 -18.66 1.27 -34.37
C ALA A 162 -18.08 1.99 -33.15
N ALA A 163 -18.81 3.03 -32.76
CA ALA A 163 -19.03 3.49 -31.38
C ALA A 163 -17.85 4.02 -30.55
N GLU A 164 -18.21 4.96 -29.67
CA GLU A 164 -17.48 5.36 -28.47
C GLU A 164 -16.35 6.38 -28.67
N ASP A 165 -16.73 7.66 -28.68
CA ASP A 165 -15.95 8.65 -27.92
C ASP A 165 -16.79 9.91 -27.65
N ASP A 166 -17.63 9.83 -26.60
CA ASP A 166 -18.27 10.99 -25.96
C ASP A 166 -17.25 11.73 -25.07
N TRP A 167 -16.15 12.19 -25.67
CA TRP A 167 -15.22 13.12 -25.04
C TRP A 167 -15.11 14.37 -25.90
N THR A 168 -15.78 15.43 -25.48
CA THR A 168 -15.73 16.72 -26.16
C THR A 168 -14.36 17.37 -25.95
N VAL A 169 -13.57 17.48 -27.02
CA VAL A 169 -12.29 18.20 -27.02
C VAL A 169 -12.50 19.70 -26.80
N VAL A 170 -12.05 20.21 -25.64
CA VAL A 170 -12.11 21.64 -25.30
C VAL A 170 -10.99 22.38 -26.04
N GLN A 171 -11.34 23.19 -27.06
CA GLN A 171 -10.34 23.96 -27.78
C GLN A 171 -9.75 25.08 -26.90
N SER A 172 -8.46 24.98 -26.60
CA SER A 172 -7.65 26.02 -25.96
C SER A 172 -7.68 27.32 -26.79
N ARG A 173 -8.28 28.37 -26.21
CA ARG A 173 -8.46 29.67 -26.87
C ARG A 173 -7.12 30.43 -26.90
N ARG A 174 -6.34 30.24 -27.97
CA ARG A 174 -5.12 31.02 -28.25
C ARG A 174 -5.48 32.49 -28.54
N SER A 175 -5.33 33.34 -27.53
CA SER A 175 -5.46 34.80 -27.64
C SER A 175 -4.38 35.37 -28.58
N ARG A 176 -4.78 35.82 -29.78
CA ARG A 176 -3.90 36.52 -30.72
C ARG A 176 -3.60 37.93 -30.20
N ARG A 177 -2.34 38.15 -29.83
CA ARG A 177 -1.74 39.49 -29.76
C ARG A 177 -1.60 40.08 -31.17
N GLY A 178 -1.88 41.38 -31.27
CA GLY A 178 -1.51 42.25 -32.40
C GLY A 178 -2.74 42.75 -33.17
N GLY A 179 -2.98 44.04 -33.37
CA GLY A 179 -2.23 45.25 -33.04
C GLY A 179 -2.80 46.42 -33.85
N LYS A 180 -2.47 47.64 -33.39
CA LYS A 180 -2.44 48.91 -34.13
C LYS A 180 -3.77 49.66 -34.44
N ARG A 181 -3.92 50.81 -33.76
CA ARG A 181 -4.61 52.05 -34.22
C ARG A 181 -3.85 52.62 -35.46
N PRO A 182 -4.43 53.42 -36.39
CA PRO A 182 -4.92 54.81 -36.18
C PRO A 182 -6.16 55.15 -37.07
N ALA A 183 -6.74 56.34 -37.16
CA ALA A 183 -6.46 57.70 -36.69
C ALA A 183 -7.79 58.34 -36.23
#